data_AF-A0A9R0WVF0-F1
#
_entry.id   AF-A0A9R0WVF0-F1
#
_cell.length_a   1.000
_cell.length_b   1.000
_cell.length_c   1.000
_cell.angle_alpha   90.00
_cell.angle_beta   90.00
_cell.angle_gamma   90.00
#
_symmetry.space_group_name_H-M   'P 1'
#
loop_
_entity.id
_entity.type
_entity.pdbx_description
1 polymer ?
#
loop_
_entity_poly.entity_id
_entity_poly.type
_entity_poly.pdbx_seq_one_letter_code
_entity_poly.pdbx_strand_id
1 'polypeptide(L)'
;MYICFVFGCQRWIGPTLLVLRQDIKQNVETIQYLHARDSLKYASLTAIVIEEVEEGTSKKAHSCTRAIICLARSVDFSIRLLERLVKNPESSLQEMVEEAYESTLKPFHGWISSAAYRVWPL
;
A
#
# COMPACT_ATOMS: atom_id res chain seq x y z
N MET A 1 -13.30 -5.97 14.17
CA MET A 1 -12.46 -6.94 14.91
C MET A 1 -11.53 -7.79 14.02
N TYR A 2 -11.50 -7.63 12.68
CA TYR A 2 -10.66 -8.44 11.78
C TYR A 2 -9.42 -7.74 11.22
N ILE A 3 -9.18 -6.46 11.55
CA ILE A 3 -8.02 -5.70 11.05
C ILE A 3 -6.92 -5.57 12.12
N CYS A 4 -7.21 -5.82 13.40
CA CYS A 4 -6.22 -5.67 14.49
C CYS A 4 -5.20 -6.81 14.58
N PHE A 5 -5.44 -7.98 13.96
CA PHE A 5 -4.50 -9.10 14.08
C PHE A 5 -3.21 -8.94 13.27
N VAL A 6 -3.17 -7.99 12.33
CA VAL A 6 -1.94 -7.66 11.57
C VAL A 6 -1.06 -6.63 12.32
N PHE A 7 -1.59 -5.95 13.35
CA PHE A 7 -0.90 -4.86 14.04
C PHE A 7 -0.20 -5.24 15.35
N GLY A 8 -0.35 -6.49 15.84
CA GLY A 8 0.23 -6.94 17.11
C GLY A 8 1.72 -7.25 17.10
N CYS A 9 2.37 -7.24 15.94
CA CYS A 9 3.80 -7.55 15.79
C CYS A 9 4.67 -6.29 15.75
N GLN A 10 4.50 -5.36 16.69
CA GLN A 10 5.24 -4.09 16.72
C GLN A 10 6.77 -4.26 16.78
N ARG A 11 7.24 -5.44 17.22
CA ARG A 11 8.66 -5.82 17.29
C ARG A 11 9.22 -6.44 15.99
N TRP A 12 8.35 -6.81 15.04
CA TRP A 12 8.74 -7.43 13.75
C TRP A 12 8.51 -6.50 12.54
N ILE A 13 7.83 -5.37 12.76
CA ILE A 13 7.55 -4.37 11.72
C ILE A 13 8.79 -3.50 11.57
N GLY A 14 9.64 -3.84 10.60
CA GLY A 14 10.80 -3.00 10.30
C GLY A 14 10.44 -1.60 9.78
N PRO A 15 11.41 -0.66 9.75
CA PRO A 15 11.20 0.71 9.29
C PRO A 15 10.47 0.79 7.94
N THR A 16 10.77 -0.15 7.05
CA THR A 16 10.14 -0.30 5.75
C THR A 16 8.63 -0.60 5.83
N LEU A 17 8.23 -1.49 6.73
CA LEU A 17 6.81 -1.80 6.95
C LEU A 17 6.09 -0.64 7.67
N LEU A 18 6.80 0.19 8.44
CA LEU A 18 6.25 1.44 9.00
C LEU A 18 5.97 2.47 7.92
N VAL A 19 6.88 2.66 6.96
CA VAL A 19 6.67 3.56 5.82
C VAL A 19 5.48 3.08 4.98
N LEU A 20 5.39 1.78 4.70
CA LEU A 20 4.25 1.20 4.00
C LEU A 20 2.94 1.42 4.77
N ARG A 21 2.93 1.22 6.09
CA ARG A 21 1.75 1.45 6.92
C ARG A 21 1.29 2.91 6.84
N GLN A 22 2.24 3.86 6.90
CA GLN A 22 1.91 5.28 6.81
C GLN A 22 1.37 5.65 5.42
N ASP A 23 1.96 5.12 4.36
CA ASP A 23 1.48 5.33 2.99
C ASP A 23 0.05 4.81 2.80
N ILE A 24 -0.24 3.58 3.25
CA ILE A 24 -1.59 3.00 3.24
C ILE A 24 -2.57 3.90 3.99
N LYS A 25 -2.21 4.35 5.20
CA LYS A 25 -3.07 5.22 6.01
C LYS A 25 -3.40 6.51 5.26
N GLN A 26 -2.40 7.19 4.72
CA GLN A 26 -2.59 8.44 3.99
C GLN A 26 -3.46 8.27 2.74
N ASN A 27 -3.29 7.16 2.01
CA ASN A 27 -4.09 6.88 0.82
C ASN A 27 -5.55 6.59 1.17
N VAL A 28 -5.83 5.85 2.26
CA VAL A 28 -7.20 5.63 2.77
C VAL A 28 -7.83 6.95 3.20
N GLU A 29 -7.13 7.77 3.97
CA GLU A 29 -7.63 9.07 4.44
C GLU A 29 -7.95 10.00 3.27
N THR A 30 -7.13 9.97 2.20
CA THR A 30 -7.37 10.75 0.97
C THR A 30 -8.70 10.38 0.32
N ILE A 31 -8.98 9.09 0.17
CA ILE A 31 -10.23 8.59 -0.44
C ILE A 31 -11.43 8.88 0.47
N GLN A 32 -11.29 8.66 1.78
CA GLN A 32 -12.35 8.93 2.76
C GLN A 32 -12.70 10.41 2.83
N TYR A 33 -11.70 11.29 2.76
CA TYR A 33 -11.91 12.74 2.73
C TYR A 33 -12.72 13.16 1.50
N LEU A 34 -12.41 12.62 0.31
CA LEU A 34 -13.19 12.91 -0.89
C LEU A 34 -14.62 12.37 -0.76
N HIS A 35 -14.79 11.13 -0.28
CA HIS A 35 -16.12 10.54 -0.05
C HIS A 35 -16.97 11.36 0.93
N ALA A 36 -16.37 11.87 2.01
CA ALA A 36 -17.08 12.67 3.01
C ALA A 36 -17.58 14.02 2.47
N ARG A 37 -16.99 14.54 1.39
CA ARG A 37 -17.44 15.80 0.77
C ARG A 37 -18.74 15.65 -0.02
N ASP A 38 -18.96 14.49 -0.62
CA ASP A 38 -20.20 14.13 -1.32
C ASP A 38 -20.30 12.60 -1.44
N SER A 39 -20.96 11.98 -0.46
CA SER A 39 -21.01 10.52 -0.34
C SER A 39 -21.86 9.85 -1.41
N LEU A 40 -22.80 10.59 -2.01
CA LEU A 40 -23.65 10.11 -3.11
C LEU A 40 -22.87 10.12 -4.42
N LYS A 41 -22.16 11.23 -4.70
CA LYS A 41 -21.32 11.35 -5.90
C LYS A 41 -20.15 10.38 -5.86
N TYR A 42 -19.47 10.29 -4.72
CA TYR A 42 -18.27 9.46 -4.54
C TYR A 42 -18.59 8.12 -3.87
N ALA A 43 -19.72 7.49 -4.22
CA ALA A 43 -20.20 6.26 -3.58
C ALA A 43 -19.35 5.01 -3.85
N SER A 44 -18.46 5.04 -4.86
CA SER A 44 -17.57 3.93 -5.19
C SER A 44 -16.20 4.41 -5.67
N LEU A 45 -15.19 3.54 -5.58
CA LEU A 45 -13.86 3.81 -6.14
C LEU A 45 -13.92 4.10 -7.64
N THR A 46 -14.80 3.41 -8.38
CA THR A 46 -15.02 3.63 -9.80
C THR A 46 -15.59 5.01 -10.07
N ALA A 47 -16.57 5.48 -9.28
CA ALA A 47 -17.13 6.82 -9.42
C ALA A 47 -16.05 7.91 -9.21
N ILE A 48 -15.18 7.72 -8.21
CA ILE A 48 -14.04 8.62 -7.96
C ILE A 48 -13.09 8.67 -9.17
N VAL A 49 -12.73 7.51 -9.72
CA VAL A 49 -11.80 7.43 -10.86
C VAL A 49 -12.42 8.04 -12.13
N ILE A 50 -13.70 7.75 -12.41
CA ILE A 50 -14.40 8.33 -13.57
C ILE A 50 -14.38 9.86 -13.49
N GLU A 51 -14.77 10.43 -12.35
CA GLU A 51 -14.77 11.88 -12.15
C GLU A 51 -13.37 12.49 -12.39
N GLU A 52 -12.32 11.94 -11.76
CA GLU A 52 -10.97 12.50 -11.92
C GLU A 52 -10.42 12.34 -13.35
N VAL A 53 -10.87 11.33 -14.09
CA VAL A 53 -10.52 11.16 -15.51
C VAL A 53 -11.24 12.20 -16.36
N GLU A 54 -12.54 12.40 -16.14
CA GLU A 54 -13.36 13.40 -16.86
C GLU A 54 -12.86 14.83 -16.61
N GLU A 55 -12.48 15.14 -15.37
CA GLU A 55 -11.89 16.43 -14.98
C GLU A 55 -10.41 16.58 -15.38
N GLY A 56 -9.79 15.54 -15.94
CA GLY A 56 -8.37 15.55 -16.31
C GLY A 56 -7.40 15.66 -15.13
N THR A 57 -7.85 15.33 -13.91
CA THR A 57 -7.07 15.45 -12.67
C THR A 57 -6.47 14.14 -12.17
N SER A 58 -6.84 13.00 -12.76
CA SER A 58 -6.43 11.64 -12.36
C SER A 58 -4.91 11.44 -12.27
N LYS A 59 -4.11 12.20 -13.03
CA LYS A 59 -2.63 12.11 -13.04
C LYS A 59 -1.93 13.06 -12.07
N LYS A 60 -2.65 13.96 -11.38
CA LYS A 60 -2.06 14.89 -10.40
C LYS A 60 -1.44 14.12 -9.24
N ALA A 61 -0.34 14.63 -8.66
CA ALA A 61 0.44 13.93 -7.64
C ALA A 61 -0.39 13.43 -6.44
N HIS A 62 -1.42 14.18 -6.05
CA HIS A 62 -2.30 13.90 -4.91
C HIS A 62 -3.74 13.53 -5.33
N SER A 63 -3.91 12.93 -6.50
CA SER A 63 -5.22 12.44 -6.95
C SER A 63 -5.67 11.21 -6.15
N CYS A 64 -6.98 11.05 -5.99
CA CYS A 64 -7.55 9.84 -5.39
C CYS A 64 -7.30 8.61 -6.29
N THR A 65 -7.23 8.78 -7.61
CA THR A 65 -6.87 7.71 -8.56
C THR A 65 -5.49 7.15 -8.23
N ARG A 66 -4.50 8.01 -7.94
CA ARG A 66 -3.17 7.54 -7.51
C ARG A 66 -3.23 6.86 -6.15
N ALA A 67 -3.98 7.42 -5.18
CA ALA A 67 -4.16 6.79 -3.87
C ALA A 67 -4.77 5.38 -3.98
N ILE A 68 -5.77 5.20 -4.85
CA ILE A 68 -6.39 3.89 -5.14
C ILE A 68 -5.37 2.92 -5.73
N ILE A 69 -4.57 3.36 -6.71
CA ILE A 69 -3.51 2.53 -7.32
C ILE A 69 -2.46 2.12 -6.27
N CYS A 70 -2.03 3.05 -5.42
CA CYS A 70 -1.07 2.75 -4.34
C CYS A 70 -1.65 1.70 -3.38
N LEU A 71 -2.91 1.84 -2.95
CA LEU A 71 -3.58 0.86 -2.10
C LEU A 71 -3.68 -0.52 -2.77
N ALA A 72 -4.05 -0.59 -4.04
CA ALA A 72 -4.13 -1.85 -4.76
C ALA A 72 -2.77 -2.58 -4.77
N ARG A 73 -1.67 -1.84 -4.98
CA ARG A 73 -0.30 -2.39 -4.93
C ARG A 73 0.11 -2.82 -3.52
N SER A 74 -0.28 -2.05 -2.48
CA SER A 74 -0.04 -2.43 -1.09
C SER A 74 -0.78 -3.71 -0.70
N VAL A 75 -2.00 -3.90 -1.21
CA VAL A 75 -2.78 -5.13 -1.02
C VAL A 75 -2.10 -6.31 -1.72
N ASP A 76 -1.65 -6.14 -2.97
CA ASP A 76 -0.93 -7.19 -3.71
C ASP A 76 0.37 -7.59 -2.99
N PHE A 77 1.17 -6.62 -2.52
CA PHE A 77 2.33 -6.88 -1.67
C PHE A 77 1.96 -7.70 -0.42
N SER A 78 0.88 -7.31 0.27
CA SER A 78 0.44 -7.97 1.49
C SER A 78 0.00 -9.41 1.24
N ILE A 79 -0.71 -9.65 0.13
CA ILE A 79 -1.11 -11.00 -0.29
C ILE A 79 0.13 -11.85 -0.56
N ARG A 80 1.11 -11.35 -1.34
CA ARG A 80 2.35 -12.08 -1.64
C ARG A 80 3.16 -12.40 -0.40
N LEU A 81 3.26 -11.47 0.53
CA LEU A 81 3.96 -11.68 1.80
C LEU A 81 3.26 -12.77 2.63
N LEU A 82 1.93 -12.70 2.77
CA LEU A 82 1.16 -13.71 3.50
C LEU A 82 1.25 -15.10 2.85
N GLU A 83 1.18 -15.17 1.52
CA GLU A 83 1.38 -16.43 0.78
C GLU A 83 2.75 -17.05 1.08
N ARG A 84 3.82 -16.24 1.13
CA ARG A 84 5.19 -16.71 1.45
C ARG A 84 5.32 -17.16 2.90
N LEU A 85 4.76 -16.40 3.84
CA LEU A 85 4.75 -16.75 5.27
C LEU A 85 4.10 -18.11 5.52
N VAL A 86 3.02 -18.43 4.78
CA VAL A 86 2.33 -19.71 4.91
C VAL A 86 3.10 -20.85 4.23
N LYS A 87 3.76 -20.59 3.10
CA LYS A 87 4.39 -21.65 2.27
C LYS A 87 5.83 -21.98 2.65
N ASN A 88 6.59 -21.04 3.19
CA ASN A 88 8.04 -21.17 3.38
C ASN A 88 8.44 -20.92 4.86
N PRO A 89 7.95 -21.68 5.84
CA PRO A 89 8.19 -21.38 7.27
C PRO A 89 9.67 -21.37 7.67
N GLU A 90 10.53 -22.01 6.87
CA GLU A 90 11.99 -22.08 7.10
C GLU A 90 12.77 -20.86 6.57
N SER A 91 12.18 -20.06 5.66
CA SER A 91 12.86 -18.86 5.13
C SER A 91 12.85 -17.74 6.17
N SER A 92 13.83 -16.85 6.09
CA SER A 92 13.81 -15.68 6.97
C SER A 92 12.68 -14.71 6.57
N LEU A 93 12.12 -14.00 7.56
CA LEU A 93 11.13 -12.95 7.29
C LEU A 93 11.69 -11.89 6.32
N GLN A 94 12.98 -11.59 6.41
CA GLN A 94 13.65 -10.62 5.53
C GLN A 94 13.61 -11.07 4.07
N GLU A 95 13.97 -12.32 3.77
CA GLU A 95 13.91 -12.86 2.40
C GLU A 95 12.48 -12.82 1.86
N MET A 96 11.49 -13.23 2.66
CA MET A 96 10.09 -13.20 2.20
C MET A 96 9.59 -11.78 1.89
N VAL A 97 9.97 -10.81 2.72
CA VAL A 97 9.65 -9.39 2.57
C VAL A 97 10.31 -8.84 1.31
N GLU A 98 11.60 -9.13 1.09
CA GLU A 98 12.32 -8.73 -0.12
C GLU A 98 11.70 -9.34 -1.38
N GLU A 99 11.46 -10.65 -1.41
CA GLU A 99 10.85 -11.31 -2.57
C GLU A 99 9.43 -10.81 -2.87
N ALA A 100 8.63 -10.53 -1.83
CA ALA A 100 7.30 -9.92 -2.00
C ALA A 100 7.42 -8.51 -2.58
N TYR A 101 8.40 -7.72 -2.14
CA TYR A 101 8.65 -6.38 -2.67
C TYR A 101 9.11 -6.38 -4.11
N GLU A 102 10.08 -7.23 -4.44
CA GLU A 102 10.64 -7.32 -5.79
C GLU A 102 9.58 -7.68 -6.83
N SER A 103 8.63 -8.54 -6.44
CA SER A 103 7.54 -9.00 -7.32
C SER A 103 6.34 -8.06 -7.41
N THR A 104 6.22 -7.04 -6.54
CA THR A 104 5.01 -6.19 -6.46
C THR A 104 5.30 -4.70 -6.56
N LEU A 105 6.03 -4.12 -5.60
CA LEU A 105 6.21 -2.67 -5.46
C LEU A 105 7.41 -2.14 -6.24
N LYS A 106 8.49 -2.93 -6.35
CA LYS A 106 9.75 -2.54 -7.00
C LYS A 106 9.58 -1.94 -8.41
N PRO A 107 8.74 -2.48 -9.31
CA PRO A 107 8.55 -1.90 -10.64
C PRO A 107 7.99 -0.47 -10.65
N PHE A 108 7.37 -0.04 -9.55
CA PHE A 108 6.69 1.25 -9.43
C PHE A 108 7.43 2.23 -8.54
N HIS A 109 8.51 1.80 -7.89
CA HIS A 109 9.30 2.60 -6.98
C HIS A 109 10.55 3.15 -7.68
N GLY A 110 10.79 4.46 -7.53
CA GLY A 110 12.07 5.06 -7.91
C GLY A 110 13.22 4.55 -7.03
N TRP A 111 14.46 4.92 -7.38
CA TRP A 111 15.64 4.47 -6.66
C TRP A 111 15.63 4.87 -5.17
N ILE A 112 15.07 6.03 -4.81
CA ILE A 112 14.92 6.50 -3.41
C ILE A 112 13.97 5.59 -2.63
N SER A 113 12.77 5.34 -3.16
CA SER A 113 11.77 4.46 -2.54
C SER A 113 12.27 3.01 -2.45
N SER A 114 13.09 2.57 -3.41
CA SER A 114 13.72 1.25 -3.39
C SER A 114 14.84 1.14 -2.36
N ALA A 115 15.62 2.20 -2.16
CA ALA A 115 16.67 2.22 -1.15
C ALA A 115 16.08 2.10 0.26
N ALA A 116 14.97 2.80 0.55
CA ALA A 116 14.26 2.73 1.83
C ALA A 116 13.76 1.31 2.19
N TYR A 117 13.63 0.44 1.18
CA TYR A 117 13.25 -0.96 1.37
C TYR A 117 14.45 -1.86 1.73
N ARG A 118 15.66 -1.50 1.31
CA ARG A 118 16.90 -2.27 1.55
C ARG A 118 17.58 -1.94 2.87
N VAL A 119 17.25 -0.81 3.52
CA VAL A 119 17.89 -0.40 4.77
C VAL A 119 17.29 -1.18 5.94
N TRP A 120 17.69 -2.45 6.06
CA TRP A 120 17.60 -3.22 7.30
C TRP A 120 19.02 -3.46 7.82
N PRO A 121 19.61 -2.51 8.57
CA PRO A 121 20.73 -2.85 9.44
C PRO A 121 20.12 -3.44 10.72
N LEU A 122 20.52 -4.67 11.05
CA LEU A 122 20.47 -5.17 12.42
C LEU A 122 21.24 -4.21 13.35
#